data_AF-A0A8D2NDH8-F1
#
_entry.id   AF-A0A8D2NDH8-F1
#
_cell.length_a   1.000
_cell.length_b   1.000
_cell.length_c   1.000
_cell.angle_alpha   90.00
_cell.angle_beta   90.00
_cell.angle_gamma   90.00
#
_symmetry.space_group_name_H-M   'P 1'
#
loop_
_entity.id
_entity.type
_entity.pdbx_description
1 polymer ?
#
loop_
_entity_poly.entity_id
_entity_poly.type
_entity_poly.pdbx_seq_one_letter_code
_entity_poly.pdbx_strand_id
1 'polypeptide(L)'
;MLSSSSTAVKNLPLKRRLCFLLKLVCFVSSVLIFCEFLIYYVVIFQCRWPNLKDGAHMAEKETSASVLKAIILADTHLLGEIKGHWLDKLRREWQMERSFQTALWLLQPDIVFILGDVFDEGKWSSPQAWADDVRRFQKMFRHSVFTELVAIAGNHDIGFHYEMTPYKVNRFEKVFNFTSGKLITRKGINFVLVNSVAMEGDGCAVCRSSEAKLVALSHKLNCSQQKPNHSNKRCSDVEKLPASKPILLQHYPLYRKSDAECTGEDSAPPEEKNIPFKEKYDVLSQEASQKLLWWFQPRLILSGHTHSACEVLHAGKIPEISVPSFSWRNRNNPSFIMGSITPTDFSLQKCFLPFESRVFTIYCAAGALLVILVAIWTLE
;
A
#
# COMPACT_ATOMS: atom_id res chain seq x y z
N MET A 1 -39.90 -69.95 -14.46
CA MET A 1 -39.56 -69.36 -13.16
C MET A 1 -38.11 -68.90 -13.19
N LEU A 2 -37.91 -67.62 -12.88
CA LEU A 2 -36.71 -66.92 -12.41
C LEU A 2 -35.46 -66.89 -13.29
N SER A 3 -35.35 -65.78 -14.02
CA SER A 3 -34.08 -65.19 -14.46
C SER A 3 -33.17 -64.86 -13.27
N SER A 4 -31.91 -65.30 -13.34
CA SER A 4 -30.82 -64.78 -12.52
C SER A 4 -29.89 -63.97 -13.43
N SER A 5 -30.16 -62.67 -13.51
CA SER A 5 -29.26 -61.69 -14.10
C SER A 5 -28.06 -61.53 -13.17
N SER A 6 -26.92 -62.09 -13.55
CA SER A 6 -25.63 -61.80 -12.93
C SER A 6 -25.26 -60.35 -13.21
N THR A 7 -25.44 -59.48 -12.22
CA THR A 7 -24.87 -58.14 -12.18
C THR A 7 -23.35 -58.26 -11.99
N ALA A 8 -22.65 -58.49 -13.08
CA ALA A 8 -21.20 -58.34 -13.14
C ALA A 8 -20.87 -56.85 -12.93
N VAL A 9 -20.61 -56.47 -11.67
CA VAL A 9 -19.93 -55.22 -11.34
C VAL A 9 -18.54 -55.31 -11.98
N LYS A 10 -18.37 -54.67 -13.14
CA LYS A 10 -17.08 -54.56 -13.83
C LYS A 10 -16.11 -53.85 -12.90
N ASN A 11 -15.24 -54.61 -12.23
CA ASN A 11 -14.10 -54.05 -11.53
C ASN A 11 -13.14 -53.47 -12.59
N LEU A 12 -13.21 -52.15 -12.79
CA LEU A 12 -12.21 -51.40 -13.55
C LEU A 12 -10.81 -51.79 -13.03
N PRO A 13 -9.82 -52.04 -13.92
CA PRO A 13 -8.49 -52.43 -13.47
C PRO A 13 -7.91 -51.35 -12.56
N LEU A 14 -7.34 -51.76 -11.42
CA LEU A 14 -6.77 -50.90 -10.38
C LEU A 14 -5.88 -49.79 -10.95
N LYS A 15 -5.13 -50.11 -12.01
CA LYS A 15 -4.28 -49.18 -12.77
C LYS A 15 -5.06 -48.01 -13.39
N ARG A 16 -6.24 -48.23 -13.98
CA ARG A 16 -7.10 -47.18 -14.58
C ARG A 16 -7.65 -46.24 -13.50
N ARG A 17 -8.06 -46.79 -12.34
CA ARG A 17 -8.53 -46.00 -11.19
C ARG A 17 -7.41 -45.13 -10.62
N LEU A 18 -6.22 -45.69 -10.44
CA LEU A 18 -5.06 -44.97 -9.94
C LEU A 18 -4.62 -43.84 -10.90
N CYS A 19 -4.58 -44.11 -12.21
CA CYS A 19 -4.26 -43.08 -13.21
C CYS A 19 -5.29 -41.93 -13.21
N PHE A 20 -6.58 -42.23 -13.05
CA PHE A 20 -7.61 -41.20 -12.98
C PHE A 20 -7.46 -40.34 -11.71
N LEU A 21 -7.29 -40.98 -10.55
CA LEU A 21 -7.05 -40.26 -9.29
C LEU A 21 -5.82 -39.35 -9.38
N LEU A 22 -4.73 -39.84 -9.97
CA LEU A 22 -3.53 -39.03 -10.18
C LEU A 22 -3.81 -37.81 -11.06
N LYS A 23 -4.59 -37.96 -12.15
CA LYS A 23 -4.99 -36.83 -12.99
C LYS A 23 -5.82 -35.80 -12.22
N LEU A 24 -6.75 -36.25 -11.36
CA LEU A 24 -7.54 -35.35 -10.53
C LEU A 24 -6.67 -34.58 -9.53
N VAL A 25 -5.75 -35.27 -8.87
CA VAL A 25 -4.79 -34.65 -7.94
C VAL A 25 -3.93 -33.63 -8.69
N CYS A 26 -3.35 -34.00 -9.83
CA CYS A 26 -2.56 -33.07 -10.66
C CYS A 26 -3.38 -31.85 -11.09
N PHE A 27 -4.64 -32.03 -11.48
CA PHE A 27 -5.53 -30.93 -11.86
C PHE A 27 -5.79 -29.98 -10.68
N VAL A 28 -6.24 -30.51 -9.54
CA VAL A 28 -6.52 -29.70 -8.34
C VAL A 28 -5.26 -28.99 -7.86
N SER A 29 -4.13 -29.69 -7.79
CA SER A 29 -2.84 -29.08 -7.42
C SER A 29 -2.43 -27.98 -8.40
N SER A 30 -2.62 -28.16 -9.71
CA SER A 30 -2.28 -27.13 -10.71
C SER A 30 -3.12 -25.87 -10.55
N VAL A 31 -4.43 -26.01 -10.29
CA VAL A 31 -5.32 -24.87 -10.04
C VAL A 31 -4.92 -24.14 -8.75
N LEU A 32 -4.66 -24.88 -7.67
CA LEU A 32 -4.20 -24.29 -6.41
C LEU A 32 -2.87 -23.55 -6.58
N ILE A 33 -1.87 -24.17 -7.23
CA ILE A 33 -0.58 -23.53 -7.49
C ILE A 33 -0.74 -22.28 -8.34
N PHE A 34 -1.62 -22.30 -9.34
CA PHE A 34 -1.87 -21.14 -10.16
C PHE A 34 -2.51 -19.99 -9.35
N CYS A 35 -3.64 -20.27 -8.69
CA CYS A 35 -4.42 -19.27 -7.98
C CYS A 35 -3.75 -18.73 -6.70
N GLU A 36 -3.01 -19.58 -5.98
CA GLU A 36 -2.38 -19.18 -4.72
C GLU A 36 -0.94 -18.69 -4.86
N PHE A 37 -0.32 -18.89 -6.03
CA PHE A 37 1.09 -18.53 -6.22
C PHE A 37 1.39 -17.90 -7.59
N LEU A 38 1.18 -18.61 -8.71
CA LEU A 38 1.66 -18.14 -10.02
C LEU A 38 0.94 -16.89 -10.53
N ILE A 39 -0.34 -16.70 -10.19
CA ILE A 39 -1.13 -15.57 -10.70
C ILE A 39 -0.52 -14.22 -10.30
N TYR A 40 0.09 -14.12 -9.12
CA TYR A 40 0.77 -12.89 -8.68
C TYR A 40 1.97 -12.57 -9.57
N TYR A 41 2.75 -13.57 -9.98
CA TYR A 41 3.86 -13.39 -10.92
C TYR A 41 3.36 -12.98 -12.29
N VAL A 42 2.31 -13.64 -12.80
CA VAL A 42 1.73 -13.30 -14.11
C VAL A 42 1.26 -11.86 -14.17
N VAL A 43 0.60 -11.37 -13.11
CA VAL A 43 0.07 -10.00 -13.08
C VAL A 43 1.20 -8.99 -12.85
N ILE A 44 2.05 -9.19 -11.84
CA ILE A 44 3.07 -8.20 -11.46
C ILE A 44 4.22 -8.12 -12.47
N PHE A 45 4.54 -9.21 -13.19
CA PHE A 45 5.57 -9.20 -14.24
C PHE A 45 5.26 -8.22 -15.39
N GLN A 46 4.00 -7.84 -15.57
CA GLN A 46 3.58 -6.86 -16.57
C GLN A 46 3.92 -5.42 -16.17
N CYS A 47 4.22 -5.18 -14.90
CA CYS A 47 4.56 -3.86 -14.38
C CYS A 47 6.01 -3.51 -14.70
N ARG A 48 6.25 -2.26 -15.10
CA ARG A 48 7.57 -1.72 -15.43
C ARG A 48 7.81 -0.43 -14.66
N TRP A 49 9.05 -0.18 -14.29
CA TRP A 49 9.43 1.10 -13.72
C TRP A 49 9.15 2.22 -14.73
N PRO A 50 8.48 3.32 -14.31
CA PRO A 50 8.16 4.41 -15.22
C PRO A 50 9.42 5.16 -15.61
N ASN A 51 9.55 5.53 -16.89
CA ASN A 51 10.63 6.39 -17.34
C ASN A 51 10.40 7.82 -16.85
N LEU A 52 11.46 8.48 -16.40
CA LEU A 52 11.45 9.93 -16.23
C LEU A 52 11.26 10.56 -17.61
N LYS A 53 10.46 11.62 -17.72
CA LYS A 53 10.29 12.29 -19.01
C LYS A 53 11.63 12.96 -19.34
N ASP A 54 12.28 12.51 -20.42
CA ASP A 54 13.52 13.08 -20.89
C ASP A 54 13.34 14.59 -21.13
N GLY A 55 13.90 15.40 -20.23
CA GLY A 55 14.24 16.77 -20.53
C GLY A 55 15.33 16.75 -21.59
N ALA A 56 14.93 16.69 -22.85
CA ALA A 56 15.82 16.83 -23.99
C ALA A 56 16.76 18.04 -23.75
N HIS A 57 18.06 17.74 -23.71
CA HIS A 57 19.22 18.64 -23.78
C HIS A 57 20.07 19.01 -22.55
N MET A 58 19.80 18.58 -21.32
CA MET A 58 20.76 18.87 -20.22
C MET A 58 20.87 17.80 -19.14
N ALA A 59 21.40 16.62 -19.47
CA ALA A 59 22.37 15.89 -18.64
C ALA A 59 22.55 14.44 -19.12
N GLU A 60 23.48 14.20 -20.05
CA GLU A 60 24.15 12.90 -20.24
C GLU A 60 25.03 12.50 -19.01
N LYS A 61 24.69 12.97 -17.80
CA LYS A 61 25.49 12.81 -16.58
C LYS A 61 24.71 12.47 -15.31
N GLU A 62 23.40 12.28 -15.36
CA GLU A 62 22.70 11.57 -14.28
C GLU A 62 22.67 10.08 -14.64
N THR A 63 23.69 9.36 -14.20
CA THR A 63 23.77 7.89 -14.35
C THR A 63 22.56 7.23 -13.68
N SER A 64 22.10 6.08 -14.20
CA SER A 64 21.04 5.25 -13.63
C SER A 64 21.14 4.96 -12.12
N ALA A 65 22.29 5.25 -11.48
CA ALA A 65 22.51 5.17 -10.05
C ALA A 65 21.82 6.29 -9.23
N SER A 66 21.44 7.42 -9.84
CA SER A 66 20.79 8.55 -9.17
C SER A 66 19.29 8.36 -8.97
N VAL A 67 18.65 7.51 -9.77
CA VAL A 67 17.19 7.27 -9.71
C VAL A 67 16.87 6.37 -8.53
N LEU A 68 16.00 6.84 -7.65
CA LEU A 68 15.40 6.07 -6.57
C LEU A 68 14.15 5.34 -7.10
N LYS A 69 14.13 4.02 -6.94
CA LYS A 69 12.98 3.16 -7.24
C LYS A 69 12.18 2.93 -5.96
N ALA A 70 11.00 3.52 -5.88
CA ALA A 70 10.12 3.42 -4.72
C ALA A 70 8.86 2.62 -5.04
N ILE A 71 8.46 1.70 -4.17
CA ILE A 71 7.10 1.15 -4.14
C ILE A 71 6.33 1.86 -3.03
N ILE A 72 5.08 2.22 -3.30
CA ILE A 72 4.20 2.90 -2.35
C ILE A 72 2.90 2.11 -2.22
N LEU A 73 2.65 1.65 -1.01
CA LEU A 73 1.48 0.89 -0.58
C LEU A 73 0.63 1.75 0.35
N ALA A 74 -0.65 1.44 0.48
CA ALA A 74 -1.53 2.00 1.50
C ALA A 74 -2.52 0.95 1.99
N ASP A 75 -3.06 1.17 3.18
CA ASP A 75 -4.22 0.48 3.73
C ASP A 75 -4.08 -1.06 3.61
N THR A 76 -3.02 -1.60 4.21
CA THR A 76 -2.82 -3.06 4.23
C THR A 76 -3.83 -3.75 5.13
N HIS A 77 -4.32 -3.07 6.18
CA HIS A 77 -5.34 -3.59 7.11
C HIS A 77 -5.08 -5.04 7.53
N LEU A 78 -3.94 -5.31 8.18
CA LEU A 78 -3.73 -6.61 8.80
C LEU A 78 -4.85 -6.86 9.81
N LEU A 79 -5.58 -7.96 9.64
CA LEU A 79 -6.77 -8.23 10.42
C LEU A 79 -6.37 -8.52 11.87
N GLY A 80 -7.03 -7.85 12.80
CA GLY A 80 -6.81 -8.04 14.23
C GLY A 80 -7.55 -9.25 14.80
N GLU A 81 -7.56 -9.34 16.12
CA GLU A 81 -8.16 -10.44 16.89
C GLU A 81 -9.66 -10.22 17.17
N ILE A 82 -10.12 -8.96 17.20
CA ILE A 82 -11.41 -8.57 17.76
C ILE A 82 -12.55 -8.80 16.76
N LYS A 83 -12.40 -8.28 15.54
CA LYS A 83 -13.39 -8.35 14.45
C LYS A 83 -12.91 -9.20 13.28
N GLY A 84 -11.64 -9.60 13.25
CA GLY A 84 -11.06 -10.41 12.20
C GLY A 84 -11.56 -11.86 12.21
N HIS A 85 -12.29 -12.27 11.17
CA HIS A 85 -12.64 -13.69 10.97
C HIS A 85 -11.42 -14.49 10.48
N TRP A 86 -11.17 -15.69 11.03
CA TRP A 86 -9.95 -16.47 10.76
C TRP A 86 -9.75 -16.82 9.27
N LEU A 87 -10.83 -17.12 8.54
CA LEU A 87 -10.75 -17.46 7.11
C LEU A 87 -10.45 -16.22 6.27
N ASP A 88 -11.03 -15.08 6.66
CA ASP A 88 -10.77 -13.80 5.99
C ASP A 88 -9.29 -13.44 6.22
N LYS A 89 -8.85 -13.52 7.47
CA LYS A 89 -7.46 -13.33 7.87
C LYS A 89 -6.50 -14.18 7.06
N LEU A 90 -6.73 -15.49 6.98
CA LEU A 90 -5.92 -16.41 6.17
C LEU A 90 -5.83 -15.96 4.71
N ARG A 91 -6.97 -15.59 4.11
CA ARG A 91 -7.05 -15.26 2.68
C ARG A 91 -6.41 -13.92 2.34
N ARG A 92 -6.73 -12.86 3.09
CA ARG A 92 -6.22 -11.49 2.85
C ARG A 92 -4.73 -11.42 3.12
N GLU A 93 -4.27 -12.05 4.20
CA GLU A 93 -2.84 -12.03 4.56
C GLU A 93 -2.02 -12.88 3.60
N TRP A 94 -2.53 -14.03 3.16
CA TRP A 94 -1.88 -14.78 2.09
C TRP A 94 -1.73 -13.93 0.83
N GLN A 95 -2.78 -13.23 0.40
CA GLN A 95 -2.69 -12.35 -0.76
C GLN A 95 -1.66 -11.25 -0.59
N MET A 96 -1.69 -10.53 0.52
CA MET A 96 -0.74 -9.45 0.76
C MET A 96 0.71 -9.97 0.79
N GLU A 97 0.96 -11.08 1.47
CA GLU A 97 2.29 -11.69 1.52
C GLU A 97 2.75 -12.10 0.12
N ARG A 98 1.92 -12.82 -0.64
CA ARG A 98 2.30 -13.25 -2.00
C ARG A 98 2.50 -12.07 -2.94
N SER A 99 1.66 -11.06 -2.87
CA SER A 99 1.76 -9.85 -3.69
C SER A 99 3.05 -9.09 -3.37
N PHE A 100 3.33 -8.86 -2.08
CA PHE A 100 4.51 -8.11 -1.64
C PHE A 100 5.81 -8.85 -1.96
N GLN A 101 5.90 -10.14 -1.63
CA GLN A 101 7.11 -10.94 -1.89
C GLN A 101 7.38 -11.05 -3.40
N THR A 102 6.34 -11.19 -4.22
CA THR A 102 6.47 -11.23 -5.68
C THR A 102 6.91 -9.88 -6.25
N ALA A 103 6.35 -8.77 -5.75
CA ALA A 103 6.74 -7.42 -6.16
C ALA A 103 8.21 -7.13 -5.82
N LEU A 104 8.67 -7.47 -4.61
CA LEU A 104 10.08 -7.30 -4.25
C LEU A 104 11.01 -8.14 -5.14
N TRP A 105 10.63 -9.39 -5.41
CA TRP A 105 11.42 -10.30 -6.23
C TRP A 105 11.57 -9.79 -7.67
N LEU A 106 10.48 -9.37 -8.30
CA LEU A 106 10.46 -8.97 -9.71
C LEU A 106 10.94 -7.53 -9.94
N LEU A 107 10.58 -6.60 -9.04
CA LEU A 107 10.77 -5.17 -9.27
C LEU A 107 12.01 -4.62 -8.56
N GLN A 108 12.49 -5.28 -7.50
CA GLN A 108 13.70 -4.92 -6.74
C GLN A 108 13.78 -3.41 -6.41
N PRO A 109 12.82 -2.85 -5.62
CA PRO A 109 12.85 -1.45 -5.24
C PRO A 109 13.98 -1.13 -4.26
N ASP A 110 14.44 0.12 -4.28
CA ASP A 110 15.36 0.66 -3.26
C ASP A 110 14.63 0.87 -1.93
N ILE A 111 13.36 1.31 -1.99
CA ILE A 111 12.55 1.65 -0.82
C ILE A 111 11.08 1.32 -1.01
N VAL A 112 10.41 0.95 0.07
CA VAL A 112 8.96 0.75 0.16
C VAL A 112 8.39 1.71 1.20
N PHE A 113 7.33 2.42 0.84
CA PHE A 113 6.52 3.21 1.76
C PHE A 113 5.15 2.53 1.98
N ILE A 114 4.68 2.47 3.22
CA ILE A 114 3.31 2.07 3.59
C ILE A 114 2.61 3.27 4.23
N LEU A 115 1.58 3.78 3.55
CA LEU A 115 0.90 5.05 3.87
C LEU A 115 -0.24 4.90 4.88
N GLY A 116 0.06 4.29 6.03
CA GLY A 116 -0.89 4.15 7.13
C GLY A 116 -1.81 2.94 6.98
N ASP A 117 -2.60 2.74 8.04
CA ASP A 117 -3.50 1.61 8.26
C ASP A 117 -2.79 0.28 7.96
N VAL A 118 -1.64 0.14 8.62
CA VAL A 118 -0.87 -1.11 8.61
C VAL A 118 -1.72 -2.22 9.21
N PHE A 119 -2.33 -1.93 10.36
CA PHE A 119 -3.22 -2.82 11.10
C PHE A 119 -4.65 -2.32 11.06
N ASP A 120 -5.63 -3.23 10.98
CA ASP A 120 -7.04 -2.88 10.99
C ASP A 120 -7.57 -2.50 12.38
N GLU A 121 -6.99 -3.10 13.42
CA GLU A 121 -7.48 -2.98 14.79
C GLU A 121 -6.44 -2.41 15.75
N GLY A 122 -5.31 -1.88 15.24
CA GLY A 122 -4.24 -1.34 16.06
C GLY A 122 -4.78 -0.46 17.17
N LYS A 123 -5.68 0.47 16.86
CA LYS A 123 -6.37 1.38 17.79
C LYS A 123 -7.08 0.72 18.97
N TRP A 124 -7.46 -0.55 18.87
CA TRP A 124 -8.16 -1.34 19.88
C TRP A 124 -7.31 -2.50 20.44
N SER A 125 -6.18 -2.84 19.81
CA SER A 125 -5.35 -3.99 20.21
C SER A 125 -4.79 -3.85 21.63
N SER A 126 -4.93 -4.94 22.39
CA SER A 126 -4.18 -5.16 23.64
C SER A 126 -2.66 -5.19 23.36
N PRO A 127 -1.80 -5.05 24.39
CA PRO A 127 -0.35 -5.15 24.18
C PRO A 127 0.09 -6.48 23.54
N GLN A 128 -0.58 -7.58 23.89
CA GLN A 128 -0.29 -8.91 23.34
C GLN A 128 -0.74 -9.01 21.87
N ALA A 129 -2.00 -8.64 21.58
CA ALA A 129 -2.53 -8.64 20.22
C ALA A 129 -1.68 -7.75 19.30
N TRP A 130 -1.27 -6.58 19.77
CA TRP A 130 -0.34 -5.69 19.05
C TRP A 130 0.99 -6.39 18.73
N ALA A 131 1.61 -7.07 19.70
CA ALA A 131 2.86 -7.77 19.47
C ALA A 131 2.71 -8.93 18.47
N ASP A 132 1.59 -9.63 18.51
CA ASP A 132 1.29 -10.71 17.57
C ASP A 132 1.03 -10.18 16.15
N ASP A 133 0.31 -9.06 16.02
CA ASP A 133 0.09 -8.36 14.74
C ASP A 133 1.41 -7.87 14.15
N VAL A 134 2.28 -7.26 14.97
CA VAL A 134 3.63 -6.82 14.54
C VAL A 134 4.48 -7.99 14.07
N ARG A 135 4.44 -9.14 14.76
CA ARG A 135 5.18 -10.35 14.34
C ARG A 135 4.72 -10.84 12.97
N ARG A 136 3.40 -10.82 12.72
CA ARG A 136 2.82 -11.20 11.42
C ARG A 136 3.20 -10.21 10.33
N PHE A 137 3.11 -8.91 10.61
CA PHE A 137 3.57 -7.87 9.70
C PHE A 137 5.04 -8.09 9.28
N GLN A 138 5.94 -8.28 10.24
CA GLN A 138 7.37 -8.50 9.96
C GLN A 138 7.62 -9.76 9.11
N LYS A 139 6.82 -10.81 9.31
CA LYS A 139 6.89 -12.03 8.49
C LYS A 139 6.42 -11.78 7.06
N MET A 140 5.25 -11.16 6.89
CA MET A 140 4.62 -10.95 5.58
C MET A 140 5.39 -9.94 4.73
N PHE A 141 5.81 -8.83 5.35
CA PHE A 141 6.54 -7.74 4.72
C PHE A 141 8.06 -7.87 4.90
N ARG A 142 8.56 -9.10 5.06
CA ARG A 142 10.00 -9.37 5.10
C ARG A 142 10.67 -8.90 3.80
N HIS A 143 11.81 -8.27 3.93
CA HIS A 143 12.55 -7.67 2.82
C HIS A 143 14.06 -7.88 3.04
N SER A 144 14.82 -7.72 1.95
CA SER A 144 16.28 -7.81 2.01
C SER A 144 16.88 -6.56 2.66
N VAL A 145 18.13 -6.65 3.13
CA VAL A 145 18.87 -5.49 3.65
C VAL A 145 19.10 -4.38 2.62
N PHE A 146 18.89 -4.65 1.34
CA PHE A 146 19.03 -3.68 0.24
C PHE A 146 17.75 -2.89 -0.04
N THR A 147 16.63 -3.25 0.59
CA THR A 147 15.35 -2.55 0.44
C THR A 147 14.98 -1.96 1.79
N GLU A 148 14.83 -0.63 1.86
CA GLU A 148 14.32 0.02 3.06
C GLU A 148 12.78 -0.06 3.10
N LEU A 149 12.18 -0.29 4.27
CA LEU A 149 10.73 -0.21 4.45
C LEU A 149 10.40 0.85 5.48
N VAL A 150 9.50 1.77 5.12
CA VAL A 150 9.04 2.87 5.96
C VAL A 150 7.52 2.82 6.03
N ALA A 151 6.97 2.75 7.23
CA ALA A 151 5.54 2.86 7.45
C ALA A 151 5.22 4.12 8.25
N ILE A 152 4.14 4.81 7.88
CA ILE A 152 3.56 5.90 8.66
C ILE A 152 2.27 5.42 9.34
N ALA A 153 1.83 6.13 10.36
CA ALA A 153 0.61 5.78 11.08
C ALA A 153 -0.65 6.25 10.34
N GLY A 154 -1.67 5.40 10.30
CA GLY A 154 -3.05 5.75 9.97
C GLY A 154 -4.01 5.68 11.17
N ASN A 155 -5.28 5.96 10.94
CA ASN A 155 -6.28 6.00 12.03
C ASN A 155 -6.63 4.61 12.57
N HIS A 156 -6.51 3.54 11.79
CA HIS A 156 -6.67 2.17 12.31
C HIS A 156 -5.47 1.74 13.17
N ASP A 157 -4.30 2.33 12.98
CA ASP A 157 -3.11 2.01 13.78
C ASP A 157 -3.15 2.66 15.18
N ILE A 158 -3.45 3.95 15.22
CA ILE A 158 -3.35 4.78 16.44
C ILE A 158 -4.67 5.34 16.95
N GLY A 159 -5.76 5.16 16.21
CA GLY A 159 -7.10 5.70 16.48
C GLY A 159 -7.40 6.91 15.60
N PHE A 160 -8.68 7.18 15.32
CA PHE A 160 -9.10 8.52 14.92
C PHE A 160 -8.69 9.53 15.99
N HIS A 161 -8.71 10.84 15.68
CA HIS A 161 -8.26 11.87 16.61
C HIS A 161 -8.80 11.72 18.04
N TYR A 162 -10.11 11.46 18.20
CA TYR A 162 -10.75 11.30 19.51
C TYR A 162 -10.37 10.00 20.26
N GLU A 163 -9.82 8.99 19.56
CA GLU A 163 -9.32 7.73 20.10
C GLU A 163 -7.78 7.68 20.18
N MET A 164 -7.09 8.67 19.61
CA MET A 164 -5.64 8.76 19.56
C MET A 164 -5.09 9.08 20.95
N THR A 165 -4.11 8.30 21.39
CA THR A 165 -3.43 8.53 22.68
C THR A 165 -1.91 8.51 22.52
N PRO A 166 -1.16 9.19 23.41
CA PRO A 166 0.30 9.13 23.41
C PRO A 166 0.84 7.71 23.47
N TYR A 167 0.17 6.81 24.21
CA TYR A 167 0.56 5.39 24.27
C TYR A 167 0.48 4.72 22.89
N LYS A 168 -0.64 4.88 22.17
CA LYS A 168 -0.85 4.27 20.85
C LYS A 168 0.14 4.82 19.82
N VAL A 169 0.39 6.12 19.84
CA VAL A 169 1.41 6.77 19.01
C VAL A 169 2.80 6.22 19.33
N ASN A 170 3.23 6.28 20.59
CA ASN A 170 4.58 5.87 20.99
C ASN A 170 4.89 4.40 20.67
N ARG A 171 3.92 3.48 20.85
CA ARG A 171 4.15 2.07 20.49
C ARG A 171 4.29 1.86 18.99
N PHE A 172 3.55 2.62 18.16
CA PHE A 172 3.69 2.59 16.71
C PHE A 172 5.06 3.16 16.29
N GLU A 173 5.41 4.34 16.81
CA GLU A 173 6.70 5.00 16.56
C GLU A 173 7.88 4.08 16.91
N LYS A 174 7.79 3.34 18.02
CA LYS A 174 8.81 2.38 18.46
C LYS A 174 9.01 1.21 17.48
N VAL A 175 7.95 0.69 16.88
CA VAL A 175 8.02 -0.45 15.95
C VAL A 175 8.50 -0.02 14.57
N PHE A 176 7.96 1.08 14.05
CA PHE A 176 8.18 1.51 12.67
C PHE A 176 9.22 2.61 12.51
N ASN A 177 9.85 3.05 13.60
CA ASN A 177 10.78 4.19 13.60
C ASN A 177 10.14 5.41 12.91
N PHE A 178 8.88 5.65 13.21
CA PHE A 178 8.09 6.76 12.66
C PHE A 178 8.04 7.90 13.68
N THR A 179 8.00 9.14 13.22
CA THR A 179 7.51 10.28 14.01
C THR A 179 7.11 11.41 13.08
N SER A 180 6.11 12.20 13.46
CA SER A 180 5.71 13.36 12.65
C SER A 180 6.86 14.36 12.55
N GLY A 181 7.12 14.87 11.35
CA GLY A 181 8.27 15.75 11.10
C GLY A 181 9.62 15.02 11.04
N LYS A 182 9.62 13.69 10.90
CA LYS A 182 10.82 12.94 10.51
C LYS A 182 11.10 13.14 9.02
N LEU A 183 12.36 13.41 8.71
CA LEU A 183 12.86 13.50 7.34
C LEU A 183 13.60 12.21 6.97
N ILE A 184 13.26 11.62 5.83
CA ILE A 184 14.07 10.57 5.20
C ILE A 184 14.72 11.15 3.96
N THR A 185 16.04 11.07 3.89
CA THR A 185 16.81 11.57 2.76
C THR A 185 17.55 10.41 2.09
N ARG A 186 17.26 10.15 0.82
CA ARG A 186 17.90 9.09 0.00
C ARG A 186 18.18 9.61 -1.38
N LYS A 187 19.39 9.35 -1.92
CA LYS A 187 19.80 9.82 -3.27
C LYS A 187 19.52 11.32 -3.50
N GLY A 188 19.68 12.15 -2.47
CA GLY A 188 19.42 13.60 -2.52
C GLY A 188 17.93 14.01 -2.49
N ILE A 189 17.01 13.06 -2.31
CA ILE A 189 15.56 13.30 -2.25
C ILE A 189 15.11 13.36 -0.80
N ASN A 190 14.31 14.38 -0.47
CA ASN A 190 13.73 14.58 0.85
C ASN A 190 12.28 14.07 0.92
N PHE A 191 12.01 13.13 1.83
CA PHE A 191 10.67 12.62 2.15
C PHE A 191 10.27 13.08 3.55
N VAL A 192 9.17 13.82 3.67
CA VAL A 192 8.64 14.30 4.95
C VAL A 192 7.51 13.40 5.39
N LEU A 193 7.67 12.81 6.58
CA LEU A 193 6.69 11.93 7.19
C LEU A 193 5.75 12.77 8.06
N VAL A 194 4.45 12.71 7.79
CA VAL A 194 3.42 13.46 8.51
C VAL A 194 2.49 12.49 9.24
N ASN A 195 2.34 12.67 10.56
CA ASN A 195 1.23 12.05 11.29
C ASN A 195 -0.04 12.87 11.03
N SER A 196 -0.78 12.51 9.98
CA SER A 196 -1.97 13.25 9.55
C SER A 196 -3.13 13.16 10.56
N VAL A 197 -3.21 12.10 11.36
CA VAL A 197 -4.19 11.98 12.45
C VAL A 197 -3.98 13.07 13.51
N ALA A 198 -2.73 13.50 13.71
CA ALA A 198 -2.37 14.57 14.64
C ALA A 198 -2.49 15.99 14.05
N MET A 199 -3.06 16.13 12.85
CA MET A 199 -3.29 17.43 12.18
C MET A 199 -4.74 17.92 12.34
N GLU A 200 -5.35 17.67 13.51
CA GLU A 200 -6.75 18.05 13.83
C GLU A 200 -6.98 19.56 13.89
N GLY A 201 -5.97 20.31 14.37
CA GLY A 201 -6.05 21.76 14.58
C GLY A 201 -6.69 22.20 15.91
N ASP A 202 -6.96 21.29 16.84
CA ASP A 202 -7.58 21.59 18.15
C ASP A 202 -6.56 21.89 19.27
N GLY A 203 -5.26 21.77 18.98
CA GLY A 203 -4.21 21.99 19.97
C GLY A 203 -4.06 20.87 21.01
N CYS A 204 -4.47 19.63 20.70
CA CYS A 204 -4.17 18.49 21.56
C CYS A 204 -2.65 18.33 21.81
N ALA A 205 -2.23 17.64 22.88
CA ALA A 205 -0.81 17.54 23.22
C ALA A 205 0.04 16.86 22.13
N VAL A 206 -0.48 15.78 21.54
CA VAL A 206 0.15 15.07 20.40
C VAL A 206 0.17 15.97 19.16
N CYS A 207 -0.90 16.72 18.92
CA CYS A 207 -1.09 17.62 17.79
C CYS A 207 -0.08 18.77 17.84
N ARG A 208 0.03 19.46 18.99
CA ARG A 208 1.01 20.53 19.21
C ARG A 208 2.45 20.04 19.03
N SER A 209 2.78 18.88 19.58
CA SER A 209 4.10 18.26 19.40
C SER A 209 4.39 17.95 17.93
N SER A 210 3.41 17.40 17.21
CA SER A 210 3.52 17.06 15.79
C SER A 210 3.68 18.31 14.92
N GLU A 211 2.86 19.34 15.11
CA GLU A 211 2.97 20.61 14.39
C GLU A 211 4.32 21.30 14.69
N ALA A 212 4.76 21.32 15.95
CA ALA A 212 6.05 21.93 16.31
C ALA A 212 7.23 21.25 15.61
N LYS A 213 7.24 19.90 15.53
CA LYS A 213 8.25 19.14 14.78
C LYS A 213 8.21 19.45 13.29
N LEU A 214 7.02 19.53 12.69
CA LEU A 214 6.85 19.87 11.28
C LEU A 214 7.31 21.30 10.97
N VAL A 215 6.97 22.27 11.81
CA VAL A 215 7.43 23.66 11.69
C VAL A 215 8.96 23.73 11.79
N ALA A 216 9.56 23.05 12.77
CA ALA A 216 11.01 23.01 12.92
C ALA A 216 11.69 22.40 11.68
N LEU A 217 11.15 21.29 11.14
CA LEU A 217 11.67 20.68 9.91
C LEU A 217 11.50 21.61 8.70
N SER A 218 10.36 22.29 8.57
CA SER A 218 10.10 23.24 7.48
C SER A 218 11.14 24.37 7.46
N HIS A 219 11.52 24.87 8.64
CA HIS A 219 12.56 25.87 8.77
C HIS A 219 13.91 25.34 8.27
N LYS A 220 14.29 24.11 8.64
CA LYS A 220 15.53 23.47 8.16
C LYS A 220 15.57 23.31 6.64
N LEU A 221 14.47 22.84 6.05
CA LEU A 221 14.35 22.68 4.60
C LEU A 221 14.41 24.03 3.88
N ASN A 222 13.71 25.04 4.38
CA ASN A 222 13.71 26.39 3.80
C ASN A 222 15.10 27.04 3.88
N CYS A 223 15.82 26.88 4.99
CA CYS A 223 17.21 27.35 5.12
C CYS A 223 18.14 26.65 4.11
N SER A 224 17.91 25.37 3.84
CA SER A 224 18.71 24.59 2.89
C SER A 224 18.46 24.95 1.42
N GLN A 225 17.32 25.59 1.12
CA GLN A 225 16.98 26.07 -0.22
C GLN A 225 17.45 27.52 -0.51
N GLN A 226 18.03 28.22 0.47
CA GLN A 226 18.48 29.61 0.29
C GLN A 226 19.69 29.69 -0.65
N LYS A 227 19.67 30.67 -1.57
CA LYS A 227 20.82 30.97 -2.42
C LYS A 227 21.99 31.50 -1.57
N PRO A 228 23.25 31.17 -1.92
CA PRO A 228 24.43 31.55 -1.13
C PRO A 228 24.56 33.05 -0.84
N ASN A 229 24.10 33.91 -1.76
CA ASN A 229 24.26 35.37 -1.67
C ASN A 229 23.17 36.08 -0.84
N HIS A 230 22.18 35.36 -0.31
CA HIS A 230 21.11 35.90 0.55
C HIS A 230 20.83 34.98 1.74
N SER A 231 21.88 34.50 2.42
CA SER A 231 21.71 33.70 3.63
C SER A 231 21.13 34.57 4.75
N ASN A 232 19.91 34.28 5.18
CA ASN A 232 19.31 34.90 6.34
C ASN A 232 20.17 34.54 7.58
N LYS A 233 20.49 35.51 8.44
CA LYS A 233 21.22 35.24 9.71
C LYS A 233 20.55 34.15 10.55
N ARG A 234 19.23 33.96 10.43
CA ARG A 234 18.48 32.89 11.10
C ARG A 234 18.79 31.46 10.62
N CYS A 235 19.53 31.32 9.52
CA CYS A 235 19.90 30.03 8.93
C CYS A 235 21.39 29.69 9.08
N SER A 236 22.18 30.50 9.80
CA SER A 236 23.64 30.30 9.92
C SER A 236 24.01 28.99 10.60
N ASP A 237 23.26 28.62 11.65
CA ASP A 237 23.56 27.45 12.50
C ASP A 237 22.69 26.24 12.16
N VAL A 238 21.97 26.30 11.03
CA VAL A 238 21.05 25.25 10.60
C VAL A 238 21.78 24.25 9.72
N GLU A 239 21.68 22.97 10.08
CA GLU A 239 22.18 21.86 9.27
C GLU A 239 21.65 21.94 7.83
N LYS A 240 22.57 21.91 6.84
CA LYS A 240 22.22 21.95 5.43
C LYS A 240 21.79 20.57 4.92
N LEU A 241 20.53 20.49 4.53
CA LEU A 241 19.93 19.31 3.89
C LEU A 241 20.09 19.40 2.36
N PRO A 242 19.93 18.30 1.61
CA PRO A 242 19.88 18.38 0.16
C PRO A 242 18.81 19.35 -0.32
N ALA A 243 19.14 20.19 -1.29
CA ALA A 243 18.26 21.23 -1.82
C ALA A 243 17.21 20.66 -2.80
N SER A 244 16.47 19.64 -2.38
CA SER A 244 15.32 19.08 -3.11
C SER A 244 14.01 19.56 -2.48
N LYS A 245 13.03 19.93 -3.31
CA LYS A 245 11.65 20.12 -2.83
C LYS A 245 11.12 18.78 -2.31
N PRO A 246 10.54 18.76 -1.10
CA PRO A 246 10.20 17.52 -0.46
C PRO A 246 9.01 16.82 -1.14
N ILE A 247 8.93 15.51 -0.90
CA ILE A 247 7.73 14.69 -1.12
C ILE A 247 7.07 14.50 0.25
N LEU A 248 5.77 14.81 0.37
CA LEU A 248 5.02 14.55 1.60
C LEU A 248 4.45 13.14 1.57
N LEU A 249 4.63 12.42 2.67
CA LEU A 249 4.07 11.10 2.92
C LEU A 249 3.14 11.19 4.13
N GLN A 250 1.87 10.91 3.91
CA GLN A 250 0.83 11.02 4.94
C GLN A 250 -0.26 9.98 4.72
N HIS A 251 -1.13 9.76 5.70
CA HIS A 251 -2.22 8.79 5.57
C HIS A 251 -3.49 9.47 5.04
N TYR A 252 -4.01 10.49 5.74
CA TYR A 252 -5.18 11.24 5.26
C TYR A 252 -4.79 12.11 4.07
N PRO A 253 -5.61 12.17 3.00
CA PRO A 253 -5.39 13.11 1.92
C PRO A 253 -5.46 14.56 2.38
N LEU A 254 -4.88 15.48 1.60
CA LEU A 254 -5.21 16.89 1.78
C LEU A 254 -6.69 17.13 1.48
N TYR A 255 -7.18 18.28 1.95
CA TYR A 255 -8.55 18.71 1.74
C TYR A 255 -8.92 18.67 0.26
N ARG A 256 -9.98 17.90 -0.02
CA ARG A 256 -10.76 17.94 -1.27
C ARG A 256 -12.21 17.65 -0.93
N LYS A 257 -13.15 18.18 -1.72
CA LYS A 257 -14.58 18.08 -1.43
C LYS A 257 -15.10 16.63 -1.47
N SER A 258 -14.58 15.84 -2.39
CA SER A 258 -15.01 14.45 -2.67
C SER A 258 -14.04 13.84 -3.68
N ASP A 259 -14.26 12.58 -4.04
CA ASP A 259 -13.52 11.88 -5.10
C ASP A 259 -14.15 12.02 -6.51
N ALA A 260 -15.10 12.93 -6.69
CA ALA A 260 -15.88 13.08 -7.93
C ALA A 260 -15.02 13.21 -9.20
N GLU A 261 -13.93 13.98 -9.11
CA GLU A 261 -12.98 14.24 -10.21
C GLU A 261 -11.94 13.13 -10.38
N CYS A 262 -11.88 12.16 -9.47
CA CYS A 262 -10.96 11.04 -9.57
C CYS A 262 -11.36 10.12 -10.74
N THR A 263 -10.35 9.62 -11.44
CA THR A 263 -10.51 8.74 -12.60
C THR A 263 -9.59 7.52 -12.48
N GLY A 264 -9.86 6.50 -13.30
CA GLY A 264 -9.11 5.24 -13.32
C GLY A 264 -9.96 4.05 -12.91
N GLU A 265 -9.47 2.84 -13.20
CA GLU A 265 -10.20 1.58 -12.92
C GLU A 265 -10.39 1.30 -11.42
N ASP A 266 -9.56 1.89 -10.59
CA ASP A 266 -9.50 1.72 -9.14
C ASP A 266 -9.82 3.00 -8.36
N SER A 267 -10.39 4.01 -9.03
CA SER A 267 -11.08 5.11 -8.35
C SER A 267 -12.32 4.61 -7.64
N ALA A 268 -12.83 5.40 -6.68
CA ALA A 268 -14.09 5.09 -6.02
C ALA A 268 -15.23 4.96 -7.05
N PRO A 269 -16.19 4.04 -6.85
CA PRO A 269 -17.31 3.87 -7.76
C PRO A 269 -18.21 5.13 -7.79
N PRO A 270 -19.01 5.35 -8.86
CA PRO A 270 -19.82 6.55 -9.03
C PRO A 270 -20.72 6.90 -7.84
N GLU A 271 -21.23 5.88 -7.15
CA GLU A 271 -22.11 6.01 -5.98
C GLU A 271 -21.37 6.56 -4.75
N GLU A 272 -20.07 6.28 -4.62
CA GLU A 272 -19.25 6.71 -3.49
C GLU A 272 -18.48 7.99 -3.78
N LYS A 273 -17.96 8.15 -5.00
CA LYS A 273 -17.02 9.25 -5.31
C LYS A 273 -17.66 10.64 -5.23
N ASN A 274 -18.98 10.74 -5.39
CA ASN A 274 -19.71 12.01 -5.29
C ASN A 274 -20.12 12.37 -3.85
N ILE A 275 -19.90 11.47 -2.89
CA ILE A 275 -20.22 11.72 -1.48
C ILE A 275 -19.24 12.78 -0.95
N PRO A 276 -19.74 13.90 -0.38
CA PRO A 276 -18.87 14.91 0.20
C PRO A 276 -18.06 14.33 1.37
N PHE A 277 -16.76 14.59 1.36
CA PHE A 277 -15.86 14.22 2.44
C PHE A 277 -16.07 15.11 3.67
N LYS A 278 -15.97 14.47 4.83
CA LYS A 278 -15.93 15.10 6.13
C LYS A 278 -14.48 15.41 6.49
N GLU A 279 -14.19 16.70 6.68
CA GLU A 279 -12.90 17.15 7.20
C GLU A 279 -12.56 16.49 8.54
N LYS A 280 -11.27 16.24 8.75
CA LYS A 280 -10.68 15.61 9.94
C LYS A 280 -11.09 14.14 10.13
N TYR A 281 -11.84 13.60 9.18
CA TYR A 281 -12.23 12.20 9.14
C TYR A 281 -11.77 11.55 7.84
N ASP A 282 -12.34 11.95 6.71
CA ASP A 282 -12.00 11.40 5.39
C ASP A 282 -10.77 12.08 4.76
N VAL A 283 -10.54 13.35 5.13
CA VAL A 283 -9.44 14.20 4.64
C VAL A 283 -8.96 15.13 5.75
N LEU A 284 -7.76 15.71 5.61
CA LEU A 284 -7.34 16.81 6.45
C LEU A 284 -8.26 18.03 6.31
N SER A 285 -8.30 18.87 7.35
CA SER A 285 -9.02 20.14 7.24
C SER A 285 -8.40 21.06 6.19
N GLN A 286 -9.16 22.03 5.70
CA GLN A 286 -8.65 23.02 4.76
C GLN A 286 -7.45 23.78 5.36
N GLU A 287 -7.51 24.16 6.63
CA GLU A 287 -6.43 24.87 7.33
C GLU A 287 -5.19 24.00 7.49
N ALA A 288 -5.34 22.74 7.92
CA ALA A 288 -4.24 21.80 8.05
C ALA A 288 -3.55 21.56 6.71
N SER A 289 -4.33 21.46 5.64
CA SER A 289 -3.83 21.29 4.27
C SER A 289 -3.03 22.51 3.81
N GLN A 290 -3.55 23.71 4.04
CA GLN A 290 -2.87 24.97 3.73
C GLN A 290 -1.56 25.13 4.52
N LYS A 291 -1.54 24.75 5.81
CA LYS A 291 -0.32 24.75 6.62
C LYS A 291 0.77 23.87 6.00
N LEU A 292 0.46 22.63 5.64
CA LEU A 292 1.43 21.70 5.04
C LEU A 292 1.97 22.21 3.70
N LEU A 293 1.09 22.71 2.83
CA LEU A 293 1.47 23.30 1.55
C LEU A 293 2.37 24.52 1.73
N TRP A 294 2.05 25.39 2.70
CA TRP A 294 2.84 26.58 3.03
C TRP A 294 4.22 26.22 3.59
N TRP A 295 4.26 25.33 4.58
CA TRP A 295 5.49 24.97 5.28
C TRP A 295 6.50 24.30 4.35
N PHE A 296 6.04 23.38 3.50
CA PHE A 296 6.94 22.50 2.77
C PHE A 296 7.06 22.80 1.27
N GLN A 297 6.06 23.47 0.67
CA GLN A 297 5.97 23.69 -0.79
C GLN A 297 6.36 22.43 -1.59
N PRO A 298 5.72 21.28 -1.30
CA PRO A 298 6.16 19.99 -1.81
C PRO A 298 5.99 19.92 -3.33
N ARG A 299 6.73 19.00 -3.95
CA ARG A 299 6.58 18.72 -5.38
C ARG A 299 5.66 17.54 -5.68
N LEU A 300 5.40 16.71 -4.68
CA LEU A 300 4.50 15.56 -4.74
C LEU A 300 3.98 15.26 -3.33
N ILE A 301 2.72 14.85 -3.25
CA ILE A 301 2.09 14.36 -2.02
C ILE A 301 1.59 12.95 -2.29
N LEU A 302 1.85 12.03 -1.37
CA LEU A 302 1.36 10.67 -1.43
C LEU A 302 0.54 10.40 -0.16
N SER A 303 -0.72 10.02 -0.34
CA SER A 303 -1.69 9.73 0.71
C SER A 303 -2.33 8.35 0.56
N GLY A 304 -3.13 7.91 1.53
CA GLY A 304 -3.89 6.64 1.52
C GLY A 304 -5.34 6.86 1.96
N HIS A 305 -5.81 6.07 2.93
CA HIS A 305 -7.04 6.23 3.73
C HIS A 305 -8.37 6.00 3.01
N THR A 306 -8.56 6.60 1.82
CA THR A 306 -9.83 6.48 1.06
C THR A 306 -10.03 5.08 0.45
N HIS A 307 -9.03 4.21 0.59
CA HIS A 307 -8.88 2.90 -0.07
C HIS A 307 -8.90 2.97 -1.60
N SER A 308 -9.15 4.13 -2.20
CA SER A 308 -9.36 4.32 -3.63
C SER A 308 -8.30 5.21 -4.25
N ALA A 309 -7.99 4.94 -5.52
CA ALA A 309 -7.01 5.73 -6.22
C ALA A 309 -7.60 7.09 -6.58
N CYS A 310 -6.88 8.15 -6.27
CA CYS A 310 -7.23 9.47 -6.74
C CYS A 310 -5.98 10.28 -7.06
N GLU A 311 -6.04 11.07 -8.11
CA GLU A 311 -5.05 12.08 -8.45
C GLU A 311 -5.71 13.44 -8.43
N VAL A 312 -5.16 14.36 -7.63
CA VAL A 312 -5.67 15.73 -7.49
C VAL A 312 -4.52 16.71 -7.61
N LEU A 313 -4.79 17.86 -8.23
CA LEU A 313 -3.82 18.93 -8.38
C LEU A 313 -4.10 20.09 -7.42
N HIS A 314 -3.27 20.24 -6.40
CA HIS A 314 -3.36 21.32 -5.42
C HIS A 314 -2.69 22.61 -5.90
N ALA A 315 -3.35 23.74 -5.67
CA ALA A 315 -2.90 25.07 -6.10
C ALA A 315 -2.51 25.13 -7.59
N GLY A 316 -3.14 24.29 -8.43
CA GLY A 316 -2.88 24.19 -9.87
C GLY A 316 -1.49 23.65 -10.25
N LYS A 317 -0.70 23.12 -9.30
CA LYS A 317 0.69 22.72 -9.58
C LYS A 317 1.26 21.55 -8.77
N ILE A 318 0.68 21.21 -7.61
CA ILE A 318 1.23 20.18 -6.71
C ILE A 318 0.35 18.94 -6.81
N PRO A 319 0.81 17.86 -7.48
CA PRO A 319 0.04 16.64 -7.55
C PRO A 319 0.01 15.94 -6.19
N GLU A 320 -1.16 15.44 -5.84
CA GLU A 320 -1.39 14.48 -4.77
C GLU A 320 -1.94 13.18 -5.36
N ILE A 321 -1.31 12.07 -4.99
CA ILE A 321 -1.80 10.72 -5.31
C ILE A 321 -2.27 10.05 -4.02
N SER A 322 -3.58 9.80 -3.92
CA SER A 322 -4.11 8.87 -2.94
C SER A 322 -3.92 7.46 -3.48
N VAL A 323 -3.08 6.69 -2.79
CA VAL A 323 -2.74 5.31 -3.11
C VAL A 323 -3.88 4.42 -2.63
N PRO A 324 -4.40 3.54 -3.48
CA PRO A 324 -5.47 2.65 -3.09
C PRO A 324 -5.01 1.56 -2.14
N SER A 325 -5.96 0.88 -1.52
CA SER A 325 -5.66 -0.25 -0.64
C SER A 325 -4.93 -1.38 -1.37
N PHE A 326 -3.91 -1.92 -0.70
CA PHE A 326 -3.15 -3.09 -1.13
C PHE A 326 -3.87 -4.42 -0.85
N SER A 327 -4.97 -4.38 -0.09
CA SER A 327 -5.65 -5.56 0.43
C SER A 327 -6.93 -5.85 -0.31
N TRP A 328 -7.17 -7.13 -0.62
CA TRP A 328 -8.49 -7.56 -1.13
C TRP A 328 -9.64 -7.28 -0.16
N ARG A 329 -9.36 -6.96 1.11
CA ARG A 329 -10.41 -6.73 2.10
C ARG A 329 -11.22 -5.48 1.79
N ASN A 330 -10.54 -4.48 1.22
CA ASN A 330 -11.07 -3.16 0.95
C ASN A 330 -11.52 -3.02 -0.51
N ARG A 331 -11.01 -3.88 -1.42
CA ARG A 331 -11.35 -3.82 -2.85
C ARG A 331 -11.02 -5.08 -3.64
N ASN A 332 -11.75 -5.28 -4.73
CA ASN A 332 -11.55 -6.40 -5.64
C ASN A 332 -10.27 -6.30 -6.49
N ASN A 333 -9.80 -5.09 -6.81
CA ASN A 333 -8.67 -4.79 -7.70
C ASN A 333 -7.57 -3.95 -7.02
N PRO A 334 -6.94 -4.44 -5.94
CA PRO A 334 -5.91 -3.69 -5.23
C PRO A 334 -4.72 -3.39 -6.16
N SER A 335 -4.02 -2.30 -5.87
CA SER A 335 -2.87 -1.86 -6.66
C SER A 335 -1.86 -1.16 -5.76
N PHE A 336 -0.66 -0.93 -6.28
CA PHE A 336 0.36 -0.10 -5.65
C PHE A 336 0.98 0.86 -6.66
N ILE A 337 1.64 1.91 -6.16
CA ILE A 337 2.35 2.86 -7.01
C ILE A 337 3.84 2.51 -7.05
N MET A 338 4.42 2.55 -8.24
CA MET A 338 5.85 2.52 -8.49
C MET A 338 6.31 3.93 -8.85
N GLY A 339 7.38 4.40 -8.23
CA GLY A 339 7.99 5.70 -8.52
C GLY A 339 9.44 5.56 -8.94
N SER A 340 9.80 6.21 -10.05
CA SER A 340 11.19 6.52 -10.40
C SER A 340 11.42 7.99 -10.07
N ILE A 341 12.29 8.26 -9.10
CA ILE A 341 12.38 9.55 -8.43
C ILE A 341 13.84 10.04 -8.42
N THR A 342 14.06 11.30 -8.80
CA THR A 342 15.33 12.03 -8.64
C THR A 342 15.12 13.22 -7.70
N PRO A 343 16.16 13.96 -7.28
CA PRO A 343 15.99 15.16 -6.45
C PRO A 343 15.10 16.24 -7.08
N THR A 344 15.00 16.27 -8.40
CA THR A 344 14.31 17.33 -9.16
C THR A 344 13.02 16.85 -9.81
N ASP A 345 12.96 15.59 -10.26
CA ASP A 345 11.85 15.05 -11.04
C ASP A 345 11.33 13.71 -10.50
N PHE A 346 10.15 13.28 -10.95
CA PHE A 346 9.59 11.98 -10.63
C PHE A 346 8.65 11.51 -11.75
N SER A 347 8.50 10.19 -11.85
CA SER A 347 7.52 9.54 -12.71
C SER A 347 6.86 8.42 -11.93
N LEU A 348 5.54 8.32 -12.00
CA LEU A 348 4.74 7.36 -11.25
C LEU A 348 4.00 6.44 -12.21
N GLN A 349 3.90 5.17 -11.84
CA GLN A 349 3.09 4.19 -12.55
C GLN A 349 2.41 3.27 -11.57
N LYS A 350 1.14 2.99 -11.84
CA LYS A 350 0.34 2.05 -11.06
C LYS A 350 0.60 0.61 -11.51
N CYS A 351 0.69 -0.30 -10.55
CA CYS A 351 0.78 -1.74 -10.76
C CYS A 351 -0.39 -2.43 -10.06
N PHE A 352 -1.27 -3.06 -10.84
CA PHE A 352 -2.41 -3.80 -10.32
C PHE A 352 -1.99 -5.17 -9.78
N LEU A 353 -2.75 -5.66 -8.81
CA LEU A 353 -2.66 -7.02 -8.30
C LEU A 353 -3.79 -7.88 -8.90
N PRO A 354 -3.73 -9.22 -8.78
CA PRO A 354 -4.81 -10.07 -9.25
C PRO A 354 -6.15 -9.69 -8.63
N PHE A 355 -7.23 -9.81 -9.40
CA PHE A 355 -8.57 -9.53 -8.91
C PHE A 355 -9.06 -10.70 -8.06
N GLU A 356 -9.65 -10.44 -6.90
CA GLU A 356 -10.18 -11.52 -6.05
C GLU A 356 -11.25 -12.32 -6.78
N SER A 357 -12.22 -11.62 -7.37
CA SER A 357 -13.28 -12.21 -8.18
C SER A 357 -12.75 -13.10 -9.29
N ARG A 358 -11.67 -12.73 -9.98
CA ARG A 358 -11.06 -13.58 -11.02
C ARG A 358 -10.50 -14.87 -10.44
N VAL A 359 -9.86 -14.81 -9.26
CA VAL A 359 -9.38 -16.03 -8.59
C VAL A 359 -10.56 -16.94 -8.22
N PHE A 360 -11.65 -16.39 -7.68
CA PHE A 360 -12.85 -17.18 -7.39
C PHE A 360 -13.51 -17.74 -8.64
N THR A 361 -13.61 -16.97 -9.73
CA THR A 361 -14.14 -17.47 -11.01
C THR A 361 -13.33 -18.66 -11.53
N ILE A 362 -12.00 -18.61 -11.42
CA ILE A 362 -11.14 -19.74 -11.81
C ILE A 362 -11.40 -20.96 -10.94
N TYR A 363 -11.53 -20.79 -9.61
CA TYR A 363 -11.88 -21.89 -8.72
C TYR A 363 -13.25 -22.51 -9.05
N CYS A 364 -14.27 -21.68 -9.27
CA CYS A 364 -15.61 -22.14 -9.63
C CYS A 364 -15.62 -22.90 -10.97
N ALA A 365 -14.94 -22.35 -11.99
CA ALA A 365 -14.84 -23.00 -13.30
C ALA A 365 -14.09 -24.34 -13.21
N ALA A 366 -13.00 -24.39 -12.45
CA ALA A 366 -12.25 -25.62 -12.20
C ALA A 366 -13.08 -26.66 -11.44
N GLY A 367 -13.87 -26.23 -10.45
CA GLY A 367 -14.78 -27.10 -9.71
C GLY A 367 -15.87 -27.70 -10.61
N ALA A 368 -16.49 -26.90 -11.48
CA ALA A 368 -17.46 -27.39 -12.46
C ALA A 368 -16.84 -28.41 -13.43
N LEU A 369 -15.63 -28.13 -13.94
CA LEU A 369 -14.90 -29.06 -14.81
C LEU A 369 -14.56 -30.37 -14.08
N LEU A 370 -14.18 -30.29 -12.80
CA LEU A 370 -13.89 -31.47 -11.99
C LEU A 370 -15.12 -32.37 -11.84
N VAL A 371 -16.30 -31.80 -11.59
CA VAL A 371 -17.57 -32.53 -11.51
C VAL A 371 -17.86 -33.24 -12.84
N ILE A 372 -17.68 -32.56 -13.96
CA ILE A 372 -17.86 -33.14 -15.31
C ILE A 372 -16.89 -34.31 -15.53
N LEU A 373 -15.61 -34.15 -15.19
CA LEU A 373 -14.60 -35.21 -15.34
C LEU A 373 -14.91 -36.45 -14.51
N VAL A 374 -15.39 -36.27 -13.27
CA VAL A 374 -15.83 -37.39 -12.42
C VAL A 374 -17.08 -38.05 -12.96
N ALA A 375 -18.07 -37.28 -13.41
CA ALA A 375 -19.30 -37.82 -14.00
C ALA A 375 -19.02 -38.67 -15.25
N ILE A 376 -18.19 -38.16 -16.18
CA ILE A 376 -17.76 -38.91 -17.37
C ILE A 376 -17.07 -40.21 -16.96
N TRP A 377 -16.13 -40.15 -16.00
CA TRP A 377 -15.43 -41.34 -15.54
C TRP A 377 -16.32 -42.38 -14.86
N THR A 378 -17.39 -41.96 -14.17
CA THR A 378 -18.37 -42.89 -13.58
C THR A 378 -19.31 -43.54 -14.59
N LEU A 379 -19.46 -42.94 -15.78
CA LEU A 379 -20.29 -43.46 -16.87
C LEU A 379 -19.53 -44.44 -17.78
N GLU A 380 -18.19 -44.40 -17.80
CA GLU A 380 -17.30 -45.32 -18.52
C GLU A 380 -16.85 -46.55 -17.70
#